data_AF-A0A9E4BFA1-F1
#
_entry.id   AF-A0A9E4BFA1-F1
#
_cell.length_a   1.000
_cell.length_b   1.000
_cell.length_c   1.000
_cell.angle_alpha   90.00
_cell.angle_beta   90.00
_cell.angle_gamma   90.00
#
_symmetry.space_group_name_H-M   'P 1'
#
loop_
_entity.id
_entity.type
_entity.pdbx_description
1 polymer ?
#
loop_
_entity_poly.entity_id
_entity_poly.type
_entity_poly.pdbx_seq_one_letter_code
_entity_poly.pdbx_strand_id
1 'polypeptide(L)'
;MLWQQSAKRDGTKANADLTAHIRSLGLTSVGQYQAWCRDHGFNGALNKSWQERRHERKVADRAIDEELAEQEFMRHISALGLKTVADYTAWCNAHGLSTGTHKSVAQRKKECDLAERLKSDAVLAKMKNHTRRPQETIRAIYEGKLSEAELNRPHLQKIQRAFDGLGRDRKGRRALLQLLLHVEKRGDFFDVKPAVVRLGPSEGNTFIEG
;
A
#
# COMPACT_ATOMS: atom_id res chain seq x y z
N MET A 1 -3.59 -15.98 -68.68
CA MET A 1 -3.49 -16.48 -67.29
C MET A 1 -2.69 -15.59 -66.33
N LEU A 2 -1.76 -14.73 -66.78
CA LEU A 2 -0.93 -13.88 -65.91
C LEU A 2 -1.70 -12.81 -65.10
N TRP A 3 -2.81 -12.28 -65.62
CA TRP A 3 -3.59 -11.22 -64.96
C TRP A 3 -4.37 -11.69 -63.71
N GLN A 4 -4.81 -12.95 -63.66
CA GLN A 4 -5.55 -13.48 -62.51
C GLN A 4 -4.65 -13.79 -61.31
N GLN A 5 -3.37 -14.10 -61.53
CA GLN A 5 -2.42 -14.34 -60.44
C GLN A 5 -1.97 -13.04 -59.77
N SER A 6 -1.81 -11.95 -60.53
CA SER A 6 -1.43 -10.65 -59.97
C SER A 6 -2.52 -10.10 -59.04
N ALA A 7 -3.79 -10.14 -59.47
CA ALA A 7 -4.92 -9.64 -58.68
C ALA A 7 -5.12 -10.41 -57.35
N LYS A 8 -4.91 -11.74 -57.35
CA LYS A 8 -4.97 -12.55 -56.11
C LYS A 8 -3.84 -12.22 -55.13
N ARG A 9 -2.65 -11.89 -55.64
CA ARG A 9 -1.48 -11.54 -54.82
C ARG A 9 -1.65 -10.18 -54.16
N ASP A 10 -2.18 -9.20 -54.87
CA ASP A 10 -2.46 -7.85 -54.35
C ASP A 10 -3.57 -7.86 -53.28
N GLY A 11 -4.64 -8.65 -53.49
CA GLY A 11 -5.70 -8.82 -52.49
C GLY A 11 -5.23 -9.49 -51.20
N THR A 12 -4.31 -10.46 -51.28
CA THR A 12 -3.73 -11.13 -50.11
C THR A 12 -2.86 -10.18 -49.29
N LYS A 13 -2.06 -9.32 -49.96
CA LYS A 13 -1.21 -8.32 -49.30
C LYS A 13 -2.04 -7.24 -48.61
N ALA A 14 -3.10 -6.75 -49.25
CA ALA A 14 -4.01 -5.77 -48.66
C ALA A 14 -4.73 -6.31 -47.42
N ASN A 15 -5.19 -7.57 -47.45
CA ASN A 15 -5.78 -8.22 -46.28
C ASN A 15 -4.79 -8.44 -45.14
N ALA A 16 -3.54 -8.81 -45.45
CA ALA A 16 -2.49 -8.95 -44.44
C ALA A 16 -2.13 -7.61 -43.78
N ASP A 17 -2.04 -6.54 -44.56
CA ASP A 17 -1.79 -5.17 -44.09
C ASP A 17 -2.94 -4.63 -43.20
N LEU A 18 -4.19 -4.83 -43.62
CA LEU A 18 -5.35 -4.52 -42.78
C LEU A 18 -5.35 -5.30 -41.47
N THR A 19 -5.04 -6.60 -41.52
CA THR A 19 -4.98 -7.44 -40.32
C THR A 19 -3.86 -6.98 -39.38
N ALA A 20 -2.71 -6.59 -39.90
CA ALA A 20 -1.61 -6.05 -39.11
C ALA A 20 -2.01 -4.74 -38.43
N HIS A 21 -2.71 -3.84 -39.13
CA HIS A 21 -3.23 -2.61 -38.53
C HIS A 21 -4.24 -2.89 -37.42
N ILE A 22 -5.21 -3.78 -37.62
CA ILE A 22 -6.20 -4.16 -36.61
C ILE A 22 -5.51 -4.68 -35.34
N ARG A 23 -4.50 -5.55 -35.49
CA ARG A 23 -3.71 -6.03 -34.34
C ARG A 23 -2.92 -4.92 -33.65
N SER A 24 -2.43 -3.93 -34.39
CA SER A 24 -1.71 -2.79 -33.79
C SER A 24 -2.60 -1.92 -32.89
N LEU A 25 -3.92 -1.99 -33.06
CA LEU A 25 -4.90 -1.35 -32.19
C LEU A 25 -5.31 -2.24 -31.00
N GLY A 26 -4.72 -3.43 -30.84
CA GLY A 26 -5.10 -4.41 -29.81
C GLY A 26 -6.36 -5.22 -30.13
N LEU A 27 -6.88 -5.13 -31.36
CA LEU A 27 -8.09 -5.81 -31.78
C LEU A 27 -7.76 -7.11 -32.51
N THR A 28 -8.67 -8.08 -32.46
CA THR A 28 -8.44 -9.43 -33.02
C THR A 28 -9.24 -9.73 -34.28
N SER A 29 -10.26 -8.93 -34.58
CA SER A 29 -11.13 -9.15 -35.74
C SER A 29 -11.57 -7.85 -36.42
N VAL A 30 -11.98 -7.99 -37.69
CA VAL A 30 -12.57 -6.89 -38.48
C VAL A 30 -13.86 -6.38 -37.84
N GLY A 31 -14.68 -7.26 -37.27
CA GLY A 31 -15.91 -6.86 -36.58
C GLY A 31 -15.64 -6.00 -35.34
N GLN A 32 -14.61 -6.35 -34.55
CA GLN A 32 -14.16 -5.52 -33.41
C GLN A 32 -13.63 -4.17 -33.88
N TYR A 33 -12.85 -4.14 -34.96
CA TYR A 33 -12.36 -2.89 -35.55
C TYR A 33 -13.48 -1.96 -35.99
N GLN A 34 -14.49 -2.47 -36.69
CA GLN A 34 -15.62 -1.65 -37.13
C GLN A 34 -16.45 -1.12 -35.96
N ALA A 35 -16.64 -1.93 -34.92
CA ALA A 35 -17.30 -1.48 -33.69
C ALA A 35 -16.50 -0.37 -33.00
N TRP A 36 -15.20 -0.61 -32.77
CA TRP A 36 -14.29 0.35 -32.18
C TRP A 36 -14.25 1.67 -32.96
N CYS A 37 -14.20 1.61 -34.30
CA CYS A 37 -14.28 2.81 -35.14
C CYS A 37 -15.56 3.61 -34.89
N ARG A 38 -16.73 2.95 -34.83
CA ARG A 38 -18.00 3.65 -34.55
C ARG A 38 -18.00 4.30 -33.17
N ASP A 39 -17.52 3.58 -32.16
CA ASP A 39 -17.49 4.06 -30.77
C ASP A 39 -16.56 5.28 -30.60
N HIS A 40 -15.53 5.38 -31.44
CA HIS A 40 -14.54 6.46 -31.40
C HIS A 40 -14.74 7.51 -32.51
N GLY A 41 -15.88 7.48 -33.23
CA GLY A 41 -16.24 8.48 -34.25
C GLY A 41 -15.52 8.35 -35.59
N PHE A 42 -14.86 7.23 -35.85
CA PHE A 42 -14.23 6.89 -37.12
C PHE A 42 -15.21 6.19 -38.08
N ASN A 43 -15.01 6.39 -39.39
CA ASN A 43 -15.70 5.60 -40.41
C ASN A 43 -15.32 4.11 -40.29
N GLY A 44 -16.27 3.18 -40.37
CA GLY A 44 -16.03 1.72 -40.31
C GLY A 44 -15.55 1.09 -41.63
N ALA A 45 -15.24 1.90 -42.64
CA ALA A 45 -14.73 1.43 -43.92
C ALA A 45 -13.33 0.81 -43.81
N LEU A 46 -13.08 -0.29 -44.53
CA LEU A 46 -11.81 -1.03 -44.47
C LEU A 46 -10.70 -0.40 -45.33
N ASN A 47 -11.06 0.44 -46.29
CA ASN A 47 -10.16 1.18 -47.15
C ASN A 47 -9.76 2.53 -46.51
N LYS A 48 -9.01 2.47 -45.41
CA LYS A 48 -8.47 3.68 -44.76
C LYS A 48 -7.20 4.16 -45.43
N SER A 49 -7.09 5.47 -45.58
CA SER A 49 -5.82 6.13 -45.88
C SER A 49 -4.81 5.95 -44.74
N TRP A 50 -3.52 6.11 -45.05
CA TRP A 50 -2.48 6.08 -44.02
C TRP A 50 -2.72 7.14 -42.91
N GLN A 51 -3.27 8.31 -43.27
CA GLN A 51 -3.51 9.40 -42.33
C GLN A 51 -4.59 9.03 -41.30
N GLU A 52 -5.69 8.43 -41.76
CA GLU A 52 -6.75 7.91 -40.89
C GLU A 52 -6.21 6.83 -39.97
N ARG A 53 -5.45 5.85 -40.49
CA ARG A 53 -4.86 4.79 -39.67
C ARG A 53 -3.87 5.32 -38.63
N ARG A 54 -3.13 6.38 -38.94
CA ARG A 54 -2.27 7.06 -37.96
C ARG A 54 -3.08 7.75 -36.88
N HIS A 55 -4.20 8.37 -37.23
CA HIS A 55 -5.08 9.00 -36.25
C HIS A 55 -5.73 7.96 -35.33
N GLU A 56 -6.18 6.83 -35.89
CA GLU A 56 -6.72 5.70 -35.13
C GLU A 56 -5.70 5.18 -34.11
N ARG A 57 -4.44 4.95 -34.53
CA ARG A 57 -3.37 4.55 -33.60
C ARG A 57 -3.17 5.57 -32.48
N LYS A 58 -3.15 6.87 -32.79
CA LYS A 58 -3.01 7.91 -31.78
C LYS A 58 -4.14 7.88 -30.73
N VAL A 59 -5.36 7.54 -31.13
CA VAL A 59 -6.50 7.40 -30.20
C VAL A 59 -6.35 6.14 -29.34
N ALA A 60 -5.94 5.02 -29.94
CA ALA A 60 -5.65 3.79 -29.19
C ALA A 60 -4.50 3.98 -28.19
N ASP A 61 -3.39 4.59 -28.63
CA ASP A 61 -2.23 4.91 -27.78
C ASP A 61 -2.64 5.80 -26.60
N ARG A 62 -3.48 6.82 -26.86
CA ARG A 62 -3.98 7.71 -25.81
C ARG A 62 -4.81 6.96 -24.76
N ALA A 63 -5.65 6.00 -25.16
CA ALA A 63 -6.42 5.21 -24.22
C ALA A 63 -5.52 4.34 -23.33
N ILE A 64 -4.45 3.77 -23.91
CA ILE A 64 -3.43 3.02 -23.15
C ILE A 64 -2.70 3.94 -22.17
N ASP A 65 -2.30 5.14 -22.61
CA ASP A 65 -1.63 6.13 -21.75
C ASP A 65 -2.54 6.57 -20.58
N GLU A 66 -3.84 6.75 -20.84
CA GLU A 66 -4.84 7.10 -19.82
C GLU A 66 -5.01 5.96 -18.80
N GLU A 67 -5.08 4.71 -19.24
CA GLU A 67 -5.17 3.53 -18.35
C GLU A 67 -3.89 3.38 -17.49
N LEU A 68 -2.70 3.53 -18.10
CA LEU A 68 -1.43 3.48 -17.37
C LEU A 68 -1.33 4.60 -16.33
N ALA A 69 -1.78 5.81 -16.67
CA ALA A 69 -1.80 6.94 -15.75
C ALA A 69 -2.75 6.70 -14.56
N GLU A 70 -3.92 6.10 -14.80
CA GLU A 70 -4.86 5.71 -13.76
C GLU A 70 -4.26 4.64 -12.84
N GLN A 71 -3.63 3.61 -13.39
CA GLN A 71 -2.93 2.58 -12.62
C GLN A 71 -1.80 3.16 -11.76
N GLU A 72 -0.99 4.07 -12.33
CA GLU A 72 0.09 4.72 -11.58
C GLU A 72 -0.47 5.58 -10.44
N PHE A 73 -1.57 6.28 -10.67
CA PHE A 73 -2.25 7.09 -9.66
C PHE A 73 -2.82 6.23 -8.54
N MET A 74 -3.46 5.11 -8.86
CA MET A 74 -3.97 4.16 -7.86
C MET A 74 -2.84 3.53 -7.05
N ARG A 75 -1.70 3.22 -7.68
CA ARG A 75 -0.49 2.75 -6.98
C ARG A 75 0.02 3.78 -5.98
N HIS A 76 0.02 5.06 -6.34
CA HIS A 76 0.39 6.16 -5.44
C HIS A 76 -0.56 6.25 -4.24
N ILE A 77 -1.88 6.21 -4.47
CA ILE A 77 -2.90 6.20 -3.41
C ILE A 77 -2.66 5.04 -2.44
N SER A 78 -2.39 3.84 -2.97
CA SER A 78 -2.09 2.67 -2.14
C SER A 78 -0.81 2.82 -1.33
N ALA A 79 0.23 3.47 -1.86
CA ALA A 79 1.49 3.72 -1.13
C ALA A 79 1.29 4.65 0.07
N LEU A 80 0.37 5.62 -0.03
CA LEU A 80 -0.03 6.46 1.09
C LEU A 80 -0.80 5.68 2.17
N GLY A 81 -1.31 4.47 1.86
CA GLY A 81 -2.11 3.64 2.76
C GLY A 81 -3.61 3.87 2.62
N LEU A 82 -4.04 4.50 1.52
CA LEU A 82 -5.45 4.78 1.21
C LEU A 82 -5.96 3.77 0.19
N LYS A 83 -7.28 3.59 0.11
CA LYS A 83 -7.91 2.56 -0.74
C LYS A 83 -8.62 3.12 -1.96
N THR A 84 -9.15 4.34 -1.85
CA THR A 84 -9.98 4.94 -2.90
C THR A 84 -9.53 6.36 -3.24
N VAL A 85 -9.90 6.83 -4.44
CA VAL A 85 -9.72 8.23 -4.86
C VAL A 85 -10.50 9.19 -3.96
N ALA A 86 -11.65 8.75 -3.43
CA ALA A 86 -12.43 9.52 -2.47
C ALA A 86 -11.66 9.72 -1.15
N ASP A 87 -11.05 8.66 -0.61
CA ASP A 87 -10.19 8.72 0.58
C ASP A 87 -9.00 9.65 0.34
N TYR A 88 -8.38 9.56 -0.83
CA TYR A 88 -7.27 10.43 -1.23
C TYR A 88 -7.67 11.92 -1.25
N THR A 89 -8.82 12.22 -1.84
CA THR A 89 -9.33 13.59 -1.93
C THR A 89 -9.65 14.16 -0.55
N ALA A 90 -10.34 13.37 0.29
CA ALA A 90 -10.63 13.75 1.67
C ALA A 90 -9.34 13.94 2.50
N TRP A 91 -8.37 13.04 2.35
CA TRP A 91 -7.08 13.14 3.02
C TRP A 91 -6.30 14.38 2.57
N CYS A 92 -6.27 14.69 1.27
CA CYS A 92 -5.64 15.91 0.78
C CYS A 92 -6.30 17.17 1.36
N ASN A 93 -7.63 17.24 1.36
CA ASN A 93 -8.38 18.36 1.94
C ASN A 93 -8.11 18.54 3.44
N ALA A 94 -8.10 17.44 4.19
CA ALA A 94 -7.85 17.47 5.64
C ALA A 94 -6.45 17.99 6.01
N HIS A 95 -5.48 17.85 5.10
CA HIS A 95 -4.08 18.23 5.33
C HIS A 95 -3.63 19.45 4.52
N GLY A 96 -4.57 20.17 3.89
CA GLY A 96 -4.26 21.39 3.11
C GLY A 96 -3.46 21.14 1.83
N LEU A 97 -3.55 19.94 1.26
CA LEU A 97 -2.90 19.55 0.02
C LEU A 97 -3.86 19.72 -1.17
N SER A 98 -3.32 19.95 -2.36
CA SER A 98 -4.12 19.99 -3.60
C SER A 98 -4.85 18.66 -3.81
N THR A 99 -6.03 18.66 -4.43
CA THR A 99 -6.81 17.46 -4.75
C THR A 99 -6.62 16.96 -6.19
N GLY A 100 -5.85 17.70 -7.01
CA GLY A 100 -5.64 17.34 -8.41
C GLY A 100 -4.93 16.00 -8.58
N THR A 101 -5.29 15.26 -9.62
CA THR A 101 -4.67 13.97 -10.00
C THR A 101 -3.29 14.16 -10.63
N HIS A 102 -3.08 15.28 -11.32
CA HIS A 102 -1.80 15.67 -11.91
C HIS A 102 -0.98 16.51 -10.94
N LYS A 103 -0.18 15.84 -10.13
CA LYS A 103 0.73 16.47 -9.17
C LYS A 103 2.18 16.36 -9.61
N SER A 104 2.95 17.41 -9.36
CA SER A 104 4.39 17.39 -9.59
C SER A 104 5.08 16.40 -8.65
N VAL A 105 6.27 15.94 -9.04
CA VAL A 105 7.09 15.04 -8.21
C VAL A 105 7.33 15.64 -6.81
N ALA A 106 7.54 16.95 -6.71
CA ALA A 106 7.71 17.64 -5.44
C ALA A 106 6.45 17.60 -4.56
N GLN A 107 5.25 17.72 -5.16
CA GLN A 107 3.98 17.58 -4.43
C GLN A 107 3.77 16.14 -3.95
N ARG A 108 4.03 15.15 -4.81
CA ARG A 108 3.96 13.73 -4.43
C ARG A 108 4.94 13.39 -3.30
N LYS A 109 6.15 13.96 -3.31
CA LYS A 109 7.12 13.78 -2.22
C LYS A 109 6.59 14.33 -0.89
N LYS A 110 6.00 15.54 -0.89
CA LYS A 110 5.38 16.11 0.31
C LYS A 110 4.27 15.24 0.87
N GLU A 111 3.49 14.60 0.00
CA GLU A 111 2.45 13.65 0.41
C GLU A 111 3.04 12.42 1.10
N CYS A 112 4.06 11.82 0.51
CA CYS A 112 4.74 10.66 1.09
C CYS A 112 5.37 11.02 2.45
N ASP A 113 6.11 12.13 2.52
CA ASP A 113 6.74 12.60 3.75
C ASP A 113 5.71 12.84 4.87
N LEU A 114 4.54 13.40 4.51
CA LEU A 114 3.45 13.61 5.47
C LEU A 114 2.82 12.29 5.91
N ALA A 115 2.53 11.38 4.99
CA ALA A 115 1.96 10.09 5.31
C ALA A 115 2.89 9.26 6.22
N GLU A 116 4.20 9.30 5.98
CA GLU A 116 5.21 8.66 6.84
C GLU A 116 5.26 9.26 8.25
N ARG A 117 5.21 10.59 8.36
CA ARG A 117 5.14 11.27 9.65
C ARG A 117 3.90 10.87 10.43
N LEU A 118 2.72 10.91 9.79
CA LEU A 118 1.45 10.54 10.43
C LEU A 118 1.44 9.07 10.88
N LYS A 119 2.00 8.16 10.06
CA LYS A 119 2.18 6.76 10.45
C LYS A 119 3.08 6.62 11.68
N SER A 120 4.22 7.32 11.68
CA SER A 120 5.17 7.32 12.80
C SER A 120 4.54 7.89 14.07
N ASP A 121 3.82 9.01 13.97
CA ASP A 121 3.14 9.64 15.10
C ASP A 121 2.03 8.74 15.67
N ALA A 122 1.28 8.06 14.82
CA ALA A 122 0.27 7.09 15.26
C ALA A 122 0.90 5.91 16.02
N VAL A 123 2.05 5.41 15.56
CA VAL A 123 2.82 4.37 16.26
C VAL A 123 3.29 4.90 17.61
N LEU A 124 3.91 6.08 17.66
CA LEU A 124 4.38 6.70 18.91
C LEU A 124 3.24 6.98 19.89
N ALA A 125 2.08 7.43 19.41
CA ALA A 125 0.89 7.65 20.23
C ALA A 125 0.36 6.34 20.82
N LYS A 126 0.29 5.27 20.02
CA LYS A 126 -0.07 3.93 20.49
C LYS A 126 0.95 3.44 21.53
N MET A 127 2.24 3.61 21.26
CA MET A 127 3.32 3.28 22.20
C MET A 127 3.19 4.03 23.52
N LYS A 128 2.89 5.33 23.49
CA LYS A 128 2.69 6.17 24.68
C LYS A 128 1.46 5.76 25.49
N ASN A 129 0.37 5.33 24.84
CA ASN A 129 -0.83 4.87 25.52
C ASN A 129 -0.59 3.57 26.32
N HIS A 130 0.17 2.63 25.77
CA HIS A 130 0.54 1.41 26.51
C HIS A 130 1.52 1.68 27.66
N THR A 131 2.39 2.70 27.56
CA THR A 131 3.24 3.16 28.67
C THR A 131 2.49 3.98 29.72
N ARG A 132 1.37 4.61 29.36
CA ARG A 132 0.52 5.37 30.29
C ARG A 132 -0.39 4.51 31.16
N ARG A 133 -0.70 3.28 30.73
CA ARG A 133 -1.53 2.33 31.48
C ARG A 133 -0.89 0.93 31.57
N PRO A 134 0.33 0.84 32.12
CA PRO A 134 1.06 -0.42 32.24
C PRO A 134 0.29 -1.42 33.11
N GLN A 135 -0.48 -0.96 34.11
CA GLN A 135 -1.34 -1.80 34.94
C GLN A 135 -2.41 -2.56 34.13
N GLU A 136 -3.08 -1.89 33.19
CA GLU A 136 -4.10 -2.52 32.33
C GLU A 136 -3.46 -3.55 31.40
N THR A 137 -2.27 -3.24 30.88
CA THR A 137 -1.52 -4.13 29.99
C THR A 137 -1.03 -5.39 30.73
N ILE A 138 -0.48 -5.25 31.94
CA ILE A 138 -0.05 -6.37 32.79
C ILE A 138 -1.24 -7.29 33.13
N ARG A 139 -2.42 -6.72 33.43
CA ARG A 139 -3.64 -7.49 33.67
C ARG A 139 -4.10 -8.23 32.43
N ALA A 140 -4.08 -7.58 31.26
CA ALA A 140 -4.45 -8.21 30.00
C ALA A 140 -3.53 -9.39 29.63
N ILE A 141 -2.23 -9.30 29.90
CA ILE A 141 -1.28 -10.41 29.75
C ILE A 141 -1.62 -11.55 30.72
N TYR A 142 -1.86 -11.26 32.00
CA TYR A 142 -2.24 -12.27 32.99
C TYR A 142 -3.51 -13.03 32.61
N GLU A 143 -4.50 -12.31 32.07
CA GLU A 143 -5.79 -12.84 31.60
C GLU A 143 -5.71 -13.57 30.26
N GLY A 144 -4.55 -13.54 29.57
CA GLY A 144 -4.37 -14.18 28.26
C GLY A 144 -5.09 -13.45 27.12
N LYS A 145 -5.43 -12.17 27.29
CA LYS A 145 -6.11 -11.33 26.28
C LYS A 145 -5.16 -10.75 25.23
N LEU A 146 -3.85 -10.84 25.45
CA LEU A 146 -2.82 -10.37 24.55
C LEU A 146 -1.88 -11.53 24.20
N SER A 147 -1.65 -11.72 22.90
CA SER A 147 -0.69 -12.67 22.35
C SER A 147 0.70 -12.06 22.18
N GLU A 148 1.76 -12.87 22.12
CA GLU A 148 3.15 -12.40 21.97
C GLU A 148 3.34 -11.55 20.72
N ALA A 149 2.61 -11.87 19.64
CA ALA A 149 2.60 -11.13 18.38
C ALA A 149 2.00 -9.72 18.50
N GLU A 150 1.16 -9.47 19.51
CA GLU A 150 0.57 -8.16 19.78
C GLU A 150 1.45 -7.30 20.72
N LEU A 151 2.44 -7.92 21.37
CA LEU A 151 3.36 -7.27 22.28
C LEU A 151 4.62 -6.78 21.53
N ASN A 152 4.58 -5.54 21.05
CA ASN A 152 5.70 -4.91 20.33
C ASN A 152 6.84 -4.42 21.24
N ARG A 153 6.87 -4.79 22.53
CA ARG A 153 7.91 -4.35 23.48
C ARG A 153 8.63 -5.54 24.09
N PRO A 154 9.98 -5.60 24.03
CA PRO A 154 10.77 -6.71 24.58
C PRO A 154 10.44 -7.00 26.05
N HIS A 155 10.19 -5.96 26.84
CA HIS A 155 9.86 -6.11 28.24
C HIS A 155 8.49 -6.74 28.52
N LEU A 156 7.48 -6.45 27.69
CA LEU A 156 6.15 -7.07 27.82
C LEU A 156 6.20 -8.54 27.38
N GLN A 157 7.00 -8.85 26.35
CA GLN A 157 7.26 -10.23 25.95
C GLN A 157 7.94 -11.02 27.08
N LYS A 158 8.90 -10.41 27.81
CA LYS A 158 9.51 -11.03 29.00
C LYS A 158 8.49 -11.29 30.11
N ILE A 159 7.57 -10.36 30.37
CA ILE A 159 6.48 -10.57 31.34
C ILE A 159 5.56 -11.73 30.92
N GLN A 160 5.20 -11.80 29.64
CA GLN A 160 4.40 -12.91 29.11
C GLN A 160 5.12 -14.24 29.28
N ARG A 161 6.40 -14.33 28.88
CA ARG A 161 7.23 -15.52 29.08
C ARG A 161 7.34 -15.92 30.56
N ALA A 162 7.40 -14.96 31.48
CA ALA A 162 7.40 -15.23 32.91
C ALA A 162 6.06 -15.83 33.39
N PHE A 163 4.92 -15.34 32.88
CA PHE A 163 3.62 -15.96 33.14
C PHE A 163 3.49 -17.36 32.52
N ASP A 164 4.00 -17.54 31.30
CA ASP A 164 3.97 -18.83 30.59
C ASP A 164 4.86 -19.87 31.28
N GLY A 165 6.03 -19.46 31.79
CA GLY A 165 6.92 -20.32 32.57
C GLY A 165 6.31 -20.83 33.89
N LEU A 166 5.32 -20.12 34.44
CA LEU A 166 4.55 -20.56 35.62
C LEU A 166 3.40 -21.53 35.24
N GLY A 167 3.13 -21.72 33.95
CA GLY A 167 2.15 -22.69 33.45
C GLY A 167 0.78 -22.57 34.11
N ARG A 168 0.33 -23.65 34.77
CA ARG A 168 -0.98 -23.72 35.46
C ARG A 168 -0.92 -23.37 36.95
N ASP A 169 0.24 -22.95 37.48
CA ASP A 169 0.34 -22.55 38.88
C ASP A 169 -0.41 -21.23 39.13
N ARG A 170 -1.67 -21.35 39.55
CA ARG A 170 -2.54 -20.20 39.84
C ARG A 170 -2.00 -19.32 40.96
N LYS A 171 -1.31 -19.89 41.96
CA LYS A 171 -0.77 -19.14 43.09
C LYS A 171 0.46 -18.35 42.66
N GLY A 172 1.41 -18.99 41.98
CA GLY A 172 2.59 -18.33 41.40
C GLY A 172 2.23 -17.23 40.42
N ARG A 173 1.29 -17.50 39.49
CA ARG A 173 0.83 -16.47 38.53
C ARG A 173 0.17 -15.29 39.23
N ARG A 174 -0.64 -15.52 40.27
CA ARG A 174 -1.27 -14.43 41.02
C ARG A 174 -0.25 -13.62 41.84
N ALA A 175 0.74 -14.28 42.43
CA ALA A 175 1.83 -13.62 43.15
C ALA A 175 2.68 -12.74 42.21
N LEU A 176 3.04 -13.25 41.03
CA LEU A 176 3.75 -12.49 40.01
C LEU A 176 2.95 -11.27 39.54
N LEU A 177 1.64 -11.43 39.30
CA LEU A 177 0.75 -10.31 38.96
C LEU A 177 0.76 -9.23 40.05
N GLN A 178 0.63 -9.61 41.32
CA GLN A 178 0.64 -8.66 42.43
C GLN A 178 1.99 -7.93 42.55
N LEU A 179 3.10 -8.65 42.36
CA LEU A 179 4.43 -8.07 42.38
C LEU A 179 4.63 -7.06 41.24
N LEU A 180 4.26 -7.42 40.01
CA LEU A 180 4.35 -6.52 38.86
C LEU A 180 3.48 -5.26 39.02
N LEU A 181 2.25 -5.42 39.52
CA LEU A 181 1.36 -4.28 39.81
C LEU A 181 1.84 -3.42 40.99
N HIS A 182 2.62 -3.98 41.91
CA HIS A 182 3.21 -3.24 43.02
C HIS A 182 4.44 -2.46 42.57
N VAL A 183 5.32 -3.08 41.79
CA VAL A 183 6.56 -2.49 41.28
C VAL A 183 6.27 -1.42 40.22
N GLU A 184 5.21 -1.57 39.41
CA GLU A 184 4.76 -0.56 38.45
C GLU A 184 4.56 0.82 39.09
N LYS A 185 4.03 0.87 40.31
CA LYS A 185 3.79 2.13 41.03
C LYS A 185 5.05 2.93 41.31
N ARG A 186 6.23 2.31 41.21
CA ARG A 186 7.53 2.94 41.41
C ARG A 186 8.12 3.53 40.10
N GLY A 187 7.36 3.55 39.01
CA GLY A 187 7.56 4.38 37.81
C GLY A 187 8.71 3.96 36.88
N ASP A 188 9.88 3.69 37.44
CA ASP A 188 11.12 3.54 36.67
C ASP A 188 11.31 2.12 36.08
N PHE A 189 10.60 1.13 36.63
CA PHE A 189 10.80 -0.29 36.29
C PHE A 189 10.44 -0.63 34.83
N PHE A 190 9.47 0.07 34.25
CA PHE A 190 9.04 -0.12 32.86
C PHE A 190 9.58 0.98 31.93
N ASP A 191 10.45 1.85 32.45
CA ASP A 191 11.09 2.87 31.65
C ASP A 191 12.18 2.25 30.76
N VAL A 192 12.39 2.86 29.60
CA VAL A 192 13.47 2.54 28.64
C VAL A 192 14.76 3.30 28.94
N LYS A 193 14.78 4.08 30.04
CA LYS A 193 16.00 4.71 30.51
C LYS A 193 17.03 3.66 30.96
N PRO A 194 18.32 3.94 30.73
CA PRO A 194 19.37 3.05 31.18
C PRO A 194 19.37 2.94 32.70
N ALA A 195 19.39 1.71 33.24
CA ALA A 195 19.47 1.47 34.69
C ALA A 195 20.79 2.02 35.25
N VAL A 196 21.88 1.86 34.50
CA VAL A 196 23.18 2.50 34.75
C VAL A 196 23.44 3.55 33.68
N VAL A 197 23.25 4.82 34.03
CA VAL A 197 23.37 5.98 33.11
C VAL A 197 24.73 6.01 32.39
N ARG A 198 25.82 5.61 33.06
CA ARG A 198 27.18 5.62 32.50
C ARG A 198 27.41 4.61 31.37
N LEU A 199 26.61 3.55 31.30
CA LEU A 199 26.73 2.50 30.28
C LEU A 199 25.94 2.83 28.99
N GLY A 200 25.11 3.89 29.00
CA GLY A 200 24.31 4.30 27.86
C GLY A 200 23.21 3.30 27.48
N PRO A 201 22.47 3.54 26.38
CA PRO A 201 21.44 2.63 25.92
C PRO A 201 22.07 1.36 25.31
N SER A 202 22.13 0.28 26.08
CA SER A 202 22.63 -1.02 25.64
C SER A 202 21.66 -2.13 26.02
N GLU A 203 21.65 -3.22 25.24
CA GLU A 203 20.89 -4.42 25.59
C GLU A 203 21.31 -4.93 26.98
N GLY A 204 20.35 -5.21 27.86
CA GLY A 204 20.62 -5.61 29.25
C GLY A 204 20.71 -4.47 30.25
N ASN A 205 20.80 -3.19 29.81
CA ASN A 205 20.97 -2.04 30.70
C ASN A 205 19.66 -1.27 30.92
N THR A 206 18.55 -1.96 31.15
CA THR A 206 17.29 -1.32 31.58
C THR A 206 16.74 -2.08 32.79
N PHE A 207 15.91 -1.46 33.63
CA PHE A 207 15.44 -2.02 34.91
C PHE A 207 14.69 -3.37 34.81
N ILE A 208 14.32 -3.78 33.60
CA ILE A 208 13.64 -5.04 33.32
C ILE A 208 14.57 -6.12 32.77
N GLU A 209 15.73 -5.71 32.25
CA GLU A 209 16.71 -6.59 31.60
C GLU A 209 17.87 -6.95 32.52
N GLY A 210 18.11 -6.15 33.58
CA GLY A 210 19.11 -6.36 34.61
C GLY A 210 18.68 -5.75 35.94
#